data_AF-A0A497DJB6-F1
#
_entry.id   AF-A0A497DJB6-F1
#
_cell.length_a   1.000
_cell.length_b   1.000
_cell.length_c   1.000
_cell.angle_alpha   90.00
_cell.angle_beta   90.00
_cell.angle_gamma   90.00
#
_symmetry.space_group_name_H-M   'P 1'
#
loop_
_entity.id
_entity.type
_entity.pdbx_description
1 polymer ?
#
loop_
_entity_poly.entity_id
_entity_poly.type
_entity_poly.pdbx_seq_one_letter_code
_entity_poly.pdbx_strand_id
1 'polypeptide(L)' 'DLSLENLHYFISNIPWVDEVSIGHALICESLYLGLENTIQLYLRELRG' A
#
# COMPACT_ATOMS: atom_id res chain seq x y z
N ASP A 1 -4.35 10.34 0.04
CA ASP A 1 -3.20 9.42 -0.02
C ASP A 1 -3.65 7.98 0.06
N LEU A 2 -2.91 7.08 -0.59
CA LEU A 2 -3.06 5.66 -0.40
C LEU A 2 -2.25 5.22 0.82
N SER A 3 -2.80 4.29 1.59
CA SER A 3 -2.20 3.68 2.77
C SER A 3 -2.62 2.23 2.91
N LEU A 4 -2.10 1.51 3.90
CA LEU A 4 -2.51 0.14 4.20
C LEU A 4 -4.01 0.00 4.48
N GLU A 5 -4.67 1.04 4.97
CA GLU A 5 -6.09 0.99 5.36
C GLU A 5 -7.05 1.09 4.17
N ASN A 6 -6.63 1.70 3.06
CA ASN A 6 -7.53 2.04 1.95
C ASN A 6 -7.10 1.47 0.59
N LEU A 7 -5.88 0.95 0.47
CA LEU A 7 -5.33 0.49 -0.79
C LEU A 7 -6.12 -0.69 -1.37
N HIS A 8 -6.45 -1.69 -0.55
CA HIS A 8 -7.21 -2.84 -1.02
C HIS A 8 -8.60 -2.45 -1.54
N TYR A 9 -9.29 -1.56 -0.83
CA TYR A 9 -10.57 -1.02 -1.28
C TYR A 9 -10.42 -0.28 -2.62
N PHE A 10 -9.39 0.55 -2.77
CA PHE A 10 -9.14 1.29 -4.01
C PHE A 10 -8.93 0.36 -5.22
N ILE A 11 -8.02 -0.62 -5.11
CA ILE A 11 -7.72 -1.55 -6.21
C ILE A 11 -8.92 -2.45 -6.53
N SER A 12 -9.67 -2.89 -5.52
CA SER A 12 -10.86 -3.73 -5.73
C SER A 12 -11.97 -3.01 -6.51
N ASN A 13 -12.11 -1.70 -6.34
CA ASN A 13 -13.13 -0.91 -7.02
C ASN A 13 -12.69 -0.40 -8.40
N ILE A 14 -11.37 -0.31 -8.66
CA ILE A 14 -10.81 0.20 -9.90
C ILE A 14 -9.83 -0.87 -10.45
N PRO A 15 -10.34 -1.99 -10.99
CA PRO A 15 -9.52 -3.15 -11.36
C PRO A 15 -8.61 -2.93 -12.59
N TRP A 16 -8.76 -1.80 -13.27
CA TRP A 16 -7.92 -1.41 -14.43
C TRP A 16 -6.72 -0.55 -14.02
N VAL A 17 -6.38 -0.48 -12.73
CA VAL A 17 -5.18 0.21 -12.25
C VAL A 17 -3.96 -0.67 -12.52
N ASP A 18 -3.04 -0.16 -13.35
CA ASP A 18 -1.79 -0.85 -13.66
C ASP A 18 -0.70 -0.62 -12.60
N GLU A 19 -0.68 0.57 -11.96
CA GLU A 19 0.31 0.95 -10.95
C GLU A 19 -0.20 2.02 -9.98
N VAL A 20 0.44 2.11 -8.81
CA VAL A 20 0.24 3.18 -7.83
C VAL A 20 1.58 3.62 -7.24
N SER A 21 1.70 4.92 -6.95
CA SER A 21 2.87 5.49 -6.27
C SER A 21 2.50 5.91 -4.85
N ILE A 22 3.17 5.34 -3.85
CA ILE A 22 2.89 5.58 -2.43
C ILE A 22 4.19 6.03 -1.73
N GLY A 23 4.21 7.28 -1.27
CA GLY A 23 5.38 7.90 -0.64
C GLY A 23 5.21 8.12 0.86
N HIS A 24 4.48 9.18 1.23
CA HIS A 24 4.39 9.65 2.62
C HIS A 24 3.93 8.55 3.59
N ALA A 25 2.83 7.85 3.27
CA ALA A 25 2.30 6.78 4.12
C ALA A 25 3.31 5.63 4.30
N LEU A 26 3.93 5.19 3.21
CA LEU A 26 4.94 4.12 3.22
C LEU A 26 6.14 4.48 4.10
N ILE A 27 6.69 5.70 3.96
CA ILE A 27 7.82 6.13 4.79
C ILE A 27 7.41 6.26 6.25
N CYS A 28 6.28 6.91 6.55
CA CYS A 28 5.81 7.08 7.93
C CYS A 28 5.58 5.75 8.64
N GLU A 29 4.96 4.77 7.98
CA GLU A 29 4.72 3.43 8.55
C GLU A 29 6.03 2.65 8.70
N SER A 30 6.99 2.82 7.78
CA SER A 30 8.31 2.17 7.87
C SER A 30 9.11 2.60 9.09
N LEU A 31 8.86 3.80 9.64
CA LEU A 31 9.52 4.26 10.87
C LEU A 31 9.14 3.39 12.08
N TYR A 32 7.96 2.78 12.06
CA TYR A 32 7.46 1.94 13.16
C TYR A 32 7.59 0.45 12.88
N LEU A 33 7.37 0.03 11.63
CA LEU A 33 7.31 -1.38 11.23
C LEU A 33 8.62 -1.89 10.63
N GLY A 34 9.50 -0.99 10.20
CA GLY A 34 10.65 -1.28 9.35
C GLY A 34 10.25 -1.35 7.87
N LEU A 35 11.12 -0.85 7.00
CA LEU A 35 10.84 -0.69 5.56
C LEU A 35 10.45 -2.00 4.87
N GLU A 36 11.16 -3.09 5.16
CA GLU A 36 10.87 -4.40 4.57
C GLU A 36 9.46 -4.89 4.93
N ASN A 37 9.08 -4.85 6.21
CA ASN A 37 7.75 -5.26 6.66
C ASN A 37 6.66 -4.38 6.05
N THR A 38 6.87 -3.05 6.02
CA THR A 38 5.93 -2.13 5.39
C THR A 38 5.72 -2.47 3.92
N ILE A 39 6.79 -2.67 3.14
CA ILE A 39 6.67 -3.07 1.72
C ILE A 39 5.88 -4.37 1.57
N GLN A 40 6.15 -5.39 2.41
CA GLN A 40 5.42 -6.66 2.35
C GLN A 40 3.92 -6.49 2.65
N LEU A 41 3.55 -5.62 3.60
CA LEU A 41 2.15 -5.32 3.90
C LEU A 41 1.47 -4.64 2.70
N TYR A 42 2.10 -3.65 2.07
CA TYR A 42 1.55 -3.00 0.87
C TYR A 42 1.38 -3.99 -0.29
N LEU A 43 2.38 -4.85 -0.54
CA LEU A 43 2.28 -5.89 -1.56
C LEU A 43 1.15 -6.89 -1.27
N ARG A 44 0.84 -7.14 0.02
CA ARG A 44 -0.29 -7.98 0.40
C ARG A 44 -1.62 -7.33 0.10
N GLU A 45 -1.78 -6.03 0.34
CA GLU A 45 -3.02 -5.30 -0.01
C GLU A 45 -3.29 -5.27 -1.52
N LEU A 46 -2.23 -5.34 -2.34
CA LEU A 46 -2.31 -5.48 -3.80
C LEU A 46 -2.59 -6.91 -4.28
N ARG A 47 -2.40 -7.92 -3.43
CA ARG A 47 -2.65 -9.33 -3.74
C ARG A 47 -4.06 -9.70 -3.28
N GLY A 48 -5.02 -9.58 -4.20
CA GLY A 48 -6.38 -10.15 -4.10
C GLY A 48 -6.51 -11.40 -4.97
#